data_AF-A0AAD4GEQ8-F1
#
_entry.id   AF-A0AAD4GEQ8-F1
#
_cell.length_a   1.000
_cell.length_b   1.000
_cell.length_c   1.000
_cell.angle_alpha   90.00
_cell.angle_beta   90.00
_cell.angle_gamma   90.00
#
_symmetry.space_group_name_H-M   'P 1'
#
loop_
_entity.id
_entity.type
_entity.pdbx_description
1 polymer ?
#
loop_
_entity_poly.entity_id
_entity_poly.type
_entity_poly.pdbx_seq_one_letter_code
_entity_poly.pdbx_strand_id
1 'polypeptide(L)' 'VVRLNGLEQNIILLTLIQCTFSITFSDRTKMVSHHQFALTPAYAFTDYQSQG' A
#
# COMPACT_ATOMS: atom_id res chain seq x y z
N VAL A 1 9.08 15.26 8.46
CA VAL A 1 7.99 15.78 7.60
C VAL A 1 8.63 16.51 6.43
N VAL A 2 8.69 15.89 5.25
CA VAL A 2 9.24 16.52 4.05
C VAL A 2 8.23 17.55 3.59
N ARG A 3 8.56 18.85 3.71
CA ARG A 3 7.73 19.94 3.17
C ARG A 3 8.09 20.11 1.69
N LEU A 4 7.20 19.67 0.81
CA LEU A 4 7.34 19.76 -0.64
C LEU A 4 6.92 21.16 -1.09
N ASN A 5 7.78 22.15 -0.86
CA ASN A 5 7.56 23.53 -1.32
C ASN A 5 7.64 23.57 -2.86
N GLY A 6 6.58 24.05 -3.51
CA GLY A 6 6.52 24.23 -4.97
C GLY A 6 5.69 23.19 -5.74
N LEU A 7 4.95 22.31 -5.05
CA LEU A 7 3.95 21.47 -5.73
C LEU A 7 2.77 22.32 -6.19
N GLU A 8 2.36 22.15 -7.45
CA GLU A 8 1.15 22.77 -7.97
C GLU A 8 -0.08 22.36 -7.15
N GLN A 9 -1.07 23.25 -7.13
CA GLN A 9 -2.34 23.02 -6.45
C GLN A 9 -2.98 21.74 -7.02
N ASN A 10 -3.39 20.82 -6.14
CA ASN A 10 -3.99 19.50 -6.45
C ASN A 10 -3.03 18.32 -6.76
N ILE A 11 -1.74 18.41 -6.45
CA ILE A 11 -0.87 17.22 -6.50
C ILE A 11 -1.12 16.30 -5.30
N ILE A 12 -1.52 15.06 -5.56
CA ILE A 12 -1.60 14.00 -4.55
C ILE A 12 -0.21 13.38 -4.38
N LEU A 13 0.33 13.43 -3.17
CA LEU A 13 1.59 12.78 -2.86
C LEU A 13 1.40 11.25 -2.80
N LEU A 14 2.02 10.55 -3.74
CA LEU A 14 2.10 9.09 -3.72
C LEU A 14 3.23 8.66 -2.79
N THR A 15 2.87 8.07 -1.66
CA THR A 15 3.84 7.56 -0.69
C THR A 15 4.01 6.07 -0.91
N LEU A 16 5.27 5.60 -0.98
CA LEU A 16 5.57 4.17 -1.03
C LEU A 16 5.31 3.58 0.36
N ILE A 17 4.48 2.54 0.43
CA ILE A 17 4.27 1.74 1.61
C ILE A 17 5.19 0.52 1.52
N GLN A 18 5.91 0.26 2.60
CA GLN A 18 6.66 -0.98 2.78
C GLN A 18 5.97 -1.85 3.84
N CYS A 19 5.59 -3.06 3.45
CA CYS A 19 5.02 -4.07 4.34
C CYS A 19 5.92 -5.32 4.32
N THR A 20 6.19 -5.89 5.48
CA THR A 20 6.87 -7.19 5.57
C THR A 20 5.87 -8.25 6.01
N PHE A 21 5.67 -9.26 5.18
CA PHE A 21 4.82 -10.40 5.46
C PHE A 21 5.66 -11.56 5.98
N SER A 22 5.22 -12.19 7.05
CA SER A 22 5.77 -13.45 7.52
C SER A 22 4.88 -14.58 7.01
N ILE A 23 5.44 -15.45 6.18
CA ILE A 23 4.76 -16.63 5.66
C ILE A 23 5.32 -17.85 6.39
N THR A 24 4.51 -18.43 7.27
CA THR A 24 4.88 -19.61 8.05
C THR A 24 4.33 -20.86 7.39
N PHE A 25 5.22 -21.82 7.09
CA PHE A 25 4.89 -23.13 6.53
C PHE A 25 5.47 -24.21 7.46
N SER A 26 4.62 -24.95 8.16
CA SER A 26 4.99 -26.04 9.07
C SER A 26 6.10 -25.63 10.06
N ASP A 27 7.36 -25.93 9.77
CA ASP A 27 8.56 -25.69 10.58
C ASP A 27 9.41 -24.49 10.09
N ARG A 28 9.02 -23.85 8.98
CA ARG A 28 9.79 -22.79 8.33
C ARG A 28 9.02 -21.49 8.31
N THR A 29 9.73 -20.40 8.55
CA THR A 29 9.21 -19.05 8.37
C THR A 29 9.99 -18.35 7.27
N LYS A 30 9.27 -17.80 6.28
CA LYS A 30 9.84 -16.98 5.22
C LYS A 30 9.30 -15.58 5.34
N MET A 31 10.18 -14.59 5.46
CA MET A 31 9.79 -13.19 5.38
C MET A 31 9.83 -12.71 3.94
N VAL A 32 8.81 -11.97 3.53
CA VAL A 32 8.67 -11.37 2.20
C VAL A 32 8.36 -9.89 2.36
N SER A 33 9.23 -9.03 1.84
CA SER A 33 9.01 -7.59 1.81
C SER A 33 8.25 -7.21 0.55
N HIS A 34 7.28 -6.31 0.72
CA HIS A 34 6.45 -5.78 -0.35
C HIS A 34 6.52 -4.25 -0.31
N HIS A 35 6.80 -3.66 -1.47
CA HIS A 35 6.92 -2.22 -1.66
C HIS A 35 5.90 -1.81 -2.72
N GLN A 36 4.88 -1.06 -2.33
CA GLN A 36 3.84 -0.61 -3.25
C GLN A 36 3.39 0.80 -2.91
N PHE A 37 2.99 1.58 -3.92
CA PHE A 37 2.24 2.80 -3.67
C PHE A 37 0.88 2.49 -3.02
N ALA A 38 0.42 3.40 -2.16
CA ALA A 38 -0.90 3.33 -1.52
C ALA A 38 -2.06 3.60 -2.52
N LEU A 39 -2.08 2.87 -3.64
CA LEU A 39 -3.03 3.02 -4.72
C LEU A 39 -3.68 1.68 -5.03
N THR A 40 -5.00 1.67 -5.14
CA THR A 40 -5.78 0.52 -5.57
C THR A 40 -6.89 1.00 -6.49
N PRO A 41 -7.06 0.42 -7.69
CA PRO A 41 -8.20 0.74 -8.57
C PRO A 41 -9.53 0.55 -7.85
N ALA A 42 -10.45 1.49 -8.01
CA ALA A 42 -11.71 1.57 -7.26
C ALA A 42 -12.97 1.43 -8.15
N TYR A 43 -12.81 1.03 -9.42
CA TYR A 43 -13.94 0.82 -10.34
C TYR A 43 -14.70 -0.47 -10.07
N ALA A 44 -14.06 -1.43 -9.40
CA ALA A 44 -14.65 -2.69 -8.99
C ALA A 44 -14.06 -3.09 -7.64
N PHE A 45 -14.92 -3.50 -6.72
CA PHE A 45 -14.54 -3.97 -5.39
C PHE A 45 -15.01 -5.42 -5.22
N THR A 46 -14.29 -6.18 -4.40
CA THR A 46 -14.80 -7.46 -3.90
C THR A 46 -15.96 -7.21 -2.93
N ASP A 47 -16.86 -8.19 -2.74
CA ASP A 47 -18.04 -8.04 -1.88
C ASP A 47 -17.73 -7.58 -0.45
N TYR A 48 -16.56 -7.96 0.08
CA TYR A 48 -16.11 -7.50 1.40
C TYR A 48 -15.67 -6.03 1.37
N GLN A 49 -15.00 -5.60 0.29
CA GLN A 49 -14.47 -4.24 0.15
C GLN A 49 -15.53 -3.22 -0.31
N SER A 50 -16.68 -3.68 -0.79
CA SER A 50 -17.82 -2.82 -1.17
C SER A 50 -18.78 -2.53 -0.01
N GLN A 51 -18.58 -3.14 1.16
CA GLN A 51 -19.44 -2.95 2.33
C GLN A 51 -18.99 -1.74 3.16
N GLY A 52 -19.82 -0.68 3.16
CA GLY A 52 -19.62 0.54 3.95
C GLY A 52 -18.79 1.60 3.23
#